data_AF-A0A8R2JMC2-F1
#
_entry.id   AF-A0A8R2JMC2-F1
#
_cell.length_a   1.000
_cell.length_b   1.000
_cell.length_c   1.000
_cell.angle_alpha   90.00
_cell.angle_beta   90.00
_cell.angle_gamma   90.00
#
_symmetry.space_group_name_H-M   'P 1'
#
loop_
_entity.id
_entity.type
_entity.pdbx_description
1 polymer ?
#
loop_
_entity_poly.entity_id
_entity_poly.type
_entity_poly.pdbx_seq_one_letter_code
_entity_poly.pdbx_strand_id
1 'polypeptide(L)'
;MEDFLNNVDDDDDYAQVADVFEDLGFCKKEDSYTTLDNGKRVSSANTKSAVRAKKIRLNSVKSSGFTLLSTSSNNTISWYYVKNTNNIQNYIYFLDSIKSELVNLLKSIAKKNPIKFNLKLEATYNIPNVEYSSENRAFKTSVRAVFCDTGVHEIVEESFAKLMKEEAEYASKGSGFTLH
;
A
#
# COMPACT_ATOMS: atom_id res chain seq x y z
N MET A 1 -7.65 34.03 -29.44
CA MET A 1 -7.87 34.81 -28.20
C MET A 1 -8.60 33.86 -27.27
N GLU A 2 -7.99 32.79 -26.76
CA GLU A 2 -6.73 32.71 -25.97
C GLU A 2 -6.74 33.71 -24.81
N ASP A 3 -7.04 33.21 -23.60
CA ASP A 3 -6.14 33.06 -22.43
C ASP A 3 -6.99 32.69 -21.20
N PHE A 4 -6.86 31.50 -20.60
CA PHE A 4 -5.82 30.99 -19.67
C PHE A 4 -5.71 31.73 -18.31
N LEU A 5 -5.67 30.88 -17.26
CA LEU A 5 -5.14 31.04 -15.89
C LEU A 5 -6.20 30.88 -14.79
N ASN A 6 -6.27 29.70 -14.17
CA ASN A 6 -5.42 29.21 -13.06
C ASN A 6 -5.79 29.87 -11.73
N ASN A 7 -6.42 29.09 -10.86
CA ASN A 7 -6.13 29.11 -9.43
C ASN A 7 -5.96 27.66 -8.99
N VAL A 8 -4.80 27.13 -9.36
CA VAL A 8 -4.14 26.09 -8.59
C VAL A 8 -3.63 26.81 -7.36
N ASP A 9 -4.21 26.56 -6.19
CA ASP A 9 -3.54 26.91 -4.93
C ASP A 9 -2.36 25.94 -4.77
N ASP A 10 -1.26 26.34 -5.40
CA ASP A 10 0.10 25.94 -5.09
C ASP A 10 0.49 26.63 -3.78
N ASP A 11 0.10 26.05 -2.65
CA ASP A 11 0.86 26.22 -1.42
C ASP A 11 1.86 25.06 -1.31
N ASP A 12 2.97 25.27 -2.03
CA ASP A 12 4.28 24.76 -1.70
C ASP A 12 4.63 25.19 -0.27
N ASP A 13 4.54 24.26 0.68
CA ASP A 13 5.31 24.36 1.92
C ASP A 13 6.17 23.10 2.07
N TYR A 14 7.47 23.30 1.86
CA TYR A 14 8.49 22.27 1.86
C TYR A 14 8.77 21.79 3.29
N ALA A 15 8.75 20.46 3.45
CA ALA A 15 9.37 19.68 4.51
C ALA A 15 8.92 19.90 5.98
N GLN A 16 8.09 18.96 6.46
CA GLN A 16 8.36 18.31 7.75
C GLN A 16 8.56 16.81 7.51
N VAL A 17 9.83 16.44 7.40
CA VAL A 17 10.28 15.08 7.71
C VAL A 17 10.30 14.98 9.24
N ALA A 18 9.65 13.93 9.76
CA ALA A 18 9.58 13.47 11.15
C ALA A 18 8.31 13.86 11.93
N ASP A 19 7.44 12.86 12.10
CA ASP A 19 6.97 12.35 13.41
C ASP A 19 6.29 10.99 13.14
N VAL A 20 7.02 9.88 13.27
CA VAL A 20 7.16 9.08 14.50
C VAL A 20 5.80 8.73 15.10
N PHE A 21 5.24 7.57 14.69
CA PHE A 21 4.21 6.92 15.50
C PHE A 21 4.91 6.04 16.55
N GLU A 22 5.33 6.67 17.66
CA GLU A 22 5.25 5.97 18.94
C GLU A 22 3.78 6.00 19.36
N ASP A 23 3.03 4.95 19.01
CA ASP A 23 1.80 4.64 19.73
C ASP A 23 2.11 3.54 20.75
N LEU A 24 2.76 3.94 21.85
CA LEU A 24 2.81 3.18 23.09
C LEU A 24 1.50 3.42 23.85
N GLY A 25 0.39 2.90 23.30
CA GLY A 25 -0.96 3.11 23.81
C GLY A 25 -1.70 1.80 24.04
N PHE A 26 -1.68 1.31 25.28
CA PHE A 26 -2.47 0.16 25.74
C PHE A 26 -3.96 0.28 25.36
N CYS A 27 -4.49 -0.82 24.81
CA CYS A 27 -5.88 -1.28 24.78
C CYS A 27 -7.01 -0.24 24.97
N LYS A 28 -7.62 0.17 23.85
CA LYS A 28 -9.08 0.20 23.75
C LYS A 28 -9.49 -0.68 22.56
N LYS A 29 -10.36 -1.67 22.82
CA LYS A 29 -11.05 -2.44 21.78
C LYS A 29 -12.08 -1.51 21.12
N GLU A 30 -11.61 -0.59 20.31
CA GLU A 30 -12.42 0.08 19.29
C GLU A 30 -12.06 -0.59 17.96
N ASP A 31 -13.04 -0.79 17.08
CA ASP A 31 -12.84 -1.40 15.77
C ASP A 31 -11.76 -0.62 15.00
N SER A 32 -10.51 -1.10 15.05
CA SER A 32 -9.29 -0.39 14.63
C SER A 32 -9.23 -0.04 13.14
N TYR A 33 -10.29 -0.38 12.40
CA TYR A 33 -10.45 -0.19 10.97
C TYR A 33 -11.26 1.06 10.64
N THR A 34 -11.98 1.65 11.61
CA THR A 34 -12.81 2.85 11.39
C THR A 34 -12.48 3.96 12.37
N THR A 35 -12.50 5.20 11.90
CA THR A 35 -12.38 6.41 12.71
C THR A 35 -13.53 7.36 12.39
N LEU A 36 -13.71 8.40 13.20
CA LEU A 36 -14.69 9.45 12.96
C LEU A 36 -14.02 10.57 12.16
N ASP A 37 -14.56 10.86 10.97
CA ASP A 37 -14.24 12.07 10.21
C ASP A 37 -15.53 12.85 10.00
N ASN A 38 -15.55 14.11 10.47
CA ASN A 38 -16.74 14.96 10.49
C ASN A 38 -18.01 14.26 11.06
N GLY A 39 -17.85 13.42 12.08
CA GLY A 39 -18.95 12.70 12.73
C GLY A 39 -19.47 11.47 11.97
N LYS A 40 -18.89 11.12 10.81
CA LYS A 40 -19.19 9.88 10.08
C LYS A 40 -18.09 8.84 10.33
N ARG A 41 -18.49 7.56 10.42
CA ARG A 41 -17.53 6.45 10.48
C ARG A 41 -16.90 6.28 9.10
N VAL A 42 -15.60 6.51 9.01
CA VAL A 42 -14.80 6.32 7.80
C VAL A 42 -13.70 5.30 8.08
N SER A 43 -13.26 4.58 7.05
CA SER A 43 -12.05 3.74 7.16
C SER A 43 -10.85 4.61 7.52
N SER A 44 -9.99 4.15 8.43
CA SER A 44 -8.76 4.88 8.81
C SER A 44 -7.83 5.15 7.62
N ALA A 45 -7.93 4.37 6.54
CA ALA A 45 -7.21 4.59 5.29
C ALA A 45 -7.73 5.78 4.45
N ASN A 46 -8.91 6.30 4.78
CA ASN A 46 -9.60 7.38 4.06
C ASN A 46 -9.62 8.70 4.80
N THR A 47 -8.92 8.81 5.94
CA THR A 47 -8.69 10.11 6.58
C THR A 47 -7.86 11.01 5.65
N LYS A 48 -8.10 12.33 5.72
CA LYS A 48 -7.32 13.31 4.95
C LYS A 48 -5.81 13.16 5.14
N SER A 49 -5.37 12.88 6.38
CA SER A 49 -3.97 12.65 6.72
C SER A 49 -3.41 11.40 6.05
N ALA A 50 -4.13 10.26 6.09
CA ALA A 50 -3.69 9.03 5.45
C ALA A 50 -3.62 9.15 3.92
N VAL A 51 -4.60 9.82 3.31
CA VAL A 51 -4.62 10.09 1.86
C VAL A 51 -3.42 10.95 1.47
N ARG A 52 -3.14 12.03 2.22
CA ARG A 52 -1.99 12.91 1.99
C ARG A 52 -0.67 12.14 2.14
N ALA A 53 -0.52 11.34 3.19
CA ALA A 53 0.67 10.51 3.41
C ALA A 53 0.88 9.49 2.28
N LYS A 54 -0.19 8.83 1.81
CA LYS A 54 -0.13 7.94 0.64
C LYS A 54 0.34 8.69 -0.61
N LYS A 55 -0.20 9.89 -0.89
CA LYS A 55 0.20 10.71 -2.05
C LYS A 55 1.67 11.11 -2.00
N ILE A 56 2.16 11.59 -0.85
CA ILE A 56 3.57 11.97 -0.66
C ILE A 56 4.48 10.76 -0.92
N ARG A 57 4.16 9.60 -0.33
CA ARG A 57 4.90 8.35 -0.54
C ARG A 57 4.89 7.88 -2.00
N LEU A 58 3.76 8.01 -2.69
CA LEU A 58 3.66 7.65 -4.10
C LEU A 58 4.47 8.58 -5.01
N ASN A 59 4.69 9.83 -4.61
CA ASN A 59 5.46 10.81 -5.36
C ASN A 59 6.98 10.68 -5.13
N SER A 60 7.41 10.12 -3.99
CA SER A 60 8.83 9.87 -3.72
C SER A 60 9.39 8.67 -4.49
N VAL A 61 8.54 7.72 -4.87
CA VAL A 61 8.93 6.55 -5.68
C VAL A 61 8.92 6.92 -7.16
N LYS A 62 10.10 7.28 -7.66
CA LYS A 62 10.33 7.72 -9.06
C LYS A 62 10.86 6.60 -9.97
N SER A 63 11.32 5.50 -9.40
CA SER A 63 11.91 4.36 -10.11
C SER A 63 10.91 3.23 -10.33
N SER A 64 11.09 2.49 -11.44
CA SER A 64 10.48 1.18 -11.63
C SER A 64 11.10 0.17 -10.66
N GLY A 65 10.28 -0.71 -10.10
CA GLY A 65 10.73 -1.78 -9.20
C GLY A 65 10.62 -1.44 -7.71
N PHE A 66 11.13 -2.35 -6.88
CA PHE A 66 11.08 -2.24 -5.41
C PHE A 66 12.12 -1.25 -4.90
N THR A 67 11.63 -0.17 -4.30
CA THR A 67 12.45 0.88 -3.69
C THR A 67 12.39 0.77 -2.17
N LEU A 68 13.53 0.79 -1.50
CA LEU A 68 13.59 0.91 -0.04
C LEU A 68 13.13 2.32 0.34
N LEU A 69 12.03 2.40 1.07
CA LEU A 69 11.42 3.67 1.46
C LEU A 69 11.88 4.13 2.84
N SER A 70 11.92 3.22 3.80
CA SER A 70 12.32 3.52 5.17
C SER A 70 12.83 2.29 5.89
N THR A 71 13.62 2.53 6.93
CA THR A 71 14.04 1.52 7.88
C THR A 71 13.72 1.97 9.29
N SER A 72 13.56 1.02 10.21
CA SER A 72 13.37 1.30 11.63
C SER A 72 14.05 0.25 12.50
N SER A 73 14.10 0.49 13.80
CA SER A 73 14.63 -0.45 14.80
C SER A 73 16.05 -0.90 14.46
N ASN A 74 16.98 0.04 14.30
CA ASN A 74 18.38 -0.23 13.92
C ASN A 74 18.51 -1.03 12.61
N ASN A 75 17.72 -0.67 11.60
CA ASN A 75 17.68 -1.31 10.27
C ASN A 75 17.18 -2.77 10.27
N THR A 76 16.54 -3.23 11.34
CA THR A 76 15.96 -4.58 11.38
C THR A 76 14.63 -4.68 10.65
N ILE A 77 13.91 -3.55 10.53
CA ILE A 77 12.67 -3.45 9.77
C ILE A 77 12.96 -2.58 8.55
N SER A 78 12.58 -3.06 7.38
CA SER A 78 12.73 -2.34 6.11
C SER A 78 11.42 -2.38 5.35
N TRP A 79 11.00 -1.22 4.85
CA TRP A 79 9.79 -1.08 4.04
C TRP A 79 10.17 -0.89 2.58
N TYR A 80 9.83 -1.87 1.75
CA TYR A 80 9.98 -1.79 0.31
C TYR A 80 8.66 -1.44 -0.35
N TYR A 81 8.72 -0.61 -1.38
CA TYR A 81 7.54 -0.17 -2.12
C TYR A 81 7.75 -0.32 -3.62
N VAL A 82 6.70 -0.76 -4.32
CA VAL A 82 6.63 -0.75 -5.78
C VAL A 82 5.35 -0.03 -6.21
N LYS A 83 5.49 0.90 -7.15
CA LYS A 83 4.38 1.68 -7.70
C LYS A 83 3.95 1.08 -9.03
N ASN A 84 2.63 1.04 -9.26
CA ASN A 84 2.08 0.71 -10.58
C ASN A 84 2.24 1.91 -11.53
N THR A 85 3.43 2.05 -12.12
CA THR A 85 3.74 3.14 -13.07
C THR A 85 3.09 2.94 -14.43
N ASN A 86 2.75 1.69 -14.76
CA ASN A 86 2.23 1.30 -16.07
C ASN A 86 0.70 1.29 -16.13
N ASN A 87 0.03 1.81 -15.09
CA ASN A 87 -1.42 1.84 -14.96
C ASN A 87 -2.10 0.49 -15.23
N ILE A 88 -1.48 -0.61 -14.78
CA ILE A 88 -2.02 -1.97 -14.96
C ILE A 88 -3.25 -2.12 -14.07
N GLN A 89 -4.44 -2.13 -14.66
CA GLN A 89 -5.70 -2.27 -13.90
C GLN A 89 -5.95 -3.70 -13.41
N ASN A 90 -5.35 -4.71 -14.03
CA ASN A 90 -5.54 -6.08 -13.58
C ASN A 90 -4.50 -6.46 -12.51
N TYR A 91 -4.94 -6.74 -11.29
CA TYR A 91 -4.04 -7.13 -10.20
C TYR A 91 -3.20 -8.37 -10.51
N ILE A 92 -3.74 -9.35 -11.22
CA ILE A 92 -3.01 -10.57 -11.57
C ILE A 92 -1.82 -10.19 -12.46
N TYR A 93 -2.04 -9.36 -13.48
CA TYR A 93 -0.97 -8.89 -14.36
C TYR A 93 0.03 -7.99 -13.64
N PHE A 94 -0.43 -7.12 -12.74
CA PHE A 94 0.46 -6.28 -11.95
C PHE A 94 1.35 -7.13 -11.03
N LEU A 95 0.77 -8.08 -10.28
CA LEU A 95 1.49 -8.96 -9.37
C LEU A 95 2.48 -9.86 -10.13
N ASP A 96 2.07 -10.41 -11.27
CA ASP A 96 2.96 -11.21 -12.11
C ASP A 96 4.16 -10.38 -12.62
N SER A 97 3.91 -9.13 -13.03
CA SER A 97 4.98 -8.24 -13.52
C SER A 97 6.07 -7.92 -12.49
N ILE A 98 5.75 -7.94 -11.18
CA ILE A 98 6.69 -7.66 -10.08
C ILE A 98 7.24 -8.93 -9.41
N LYS A 99 6.72 -10.11 -9.76
CA LYS A 99 6.96 -11.37 -9.05
C LYS A 99 8.44 -11.74 -8.99
N SER A 100 9.09 -11.77 -10.15
CA SER A 100 10.50 -12.16 -10.27
C SER A 100 11.41 -11.22 -9.48
N GLU A 101 11.11 -9.92 -9.48
CA GLU A 101 11.87 -8.93 -8.74
C GLU A 101 11.70 -9.09 -7.22
N LEU A 102 10.47 -9.32 -6.75
CA LEU A 102 10.20 -9.62 -5.34
C LEU A 102 10.92 -10.88 -4.87
N VAL A 103 10.88 -11.96 -5.66
CA VAL A 103 11.58 -13.22 -5.34
C VAL A 103 13.08 -12.97 -5.23
N ASN A 104 13.68 -12.22 -6.15
CA ASN A 104 15.10 -11.91 -6.14
C ASN A 104 15.48 -11.03 -4.93
N LEU A 105 14.65 -10.03 -4.60
CA LEU A 105 14.82 -9.19 -3.42
C LEU A 105 14.82 -10.05 -2.15
N LEU A 106 13.78 -10.85 -1.94
CA LEU A 106 13.65 -11.69 -0.75
C LEU A 106 14.80 -12.69 -0.63
N LYS A 107 15.19 -13.35 -1.73
CA LYS A 107 16.38 -14.23 -1.75
C LYS A 107 17.65 -13.48 -1.39
N SER A 108 17.85 -12.28 -1.91
CA SER A 108 19.06 -11.48 -1.65
C SER A 108 19.21 -11.11 -0.17
N ILE A 109 18.09 -10.81 0.50
CA ILE A 109 18.06 -10.47 1.93
C ILE A 109 18.21 -11.75 2.77
N ALA A 110 17.45 -12.80 2.44
CA ALA A 110 17.45 -14.08 3.15
C ALA A 110 18.80 -14.80 3.12
N LYS A 111 19.63 -14.55 2.09
CA LYS A 111 21.02 -15.03 2.02
C LYS A 111 21.89 -14.54 3.17
N LYS A 112 21.62 -13.35 3.71
CA LYS A 112 22.39 -12.76 4.80
C LYS A 112 21.88 -13.26 6.15
N ASN A 113 20.57 -13.21 6.35
CA ASN A 113 19.90 -13.65 7.56
C ASN A 113 18.48 -14.13 7.23
N PRO A 114 17.94 -15.11 7.97
CA PRO A 114 16.51 -15.41 7.90
C PRO A 114 15.67 -14.17 8.12
N ILE A 115 14.61 -14.01 7.33
CA ILE A 115 13.72 -12.86 7.40
C ILE A 115 12.28 -13.27 7.67
N LYS A 116 11.51 -12.34 8.20
CA LYS A 116 10.06 -12.39 8.20
C LYS A 116 9.53 -11.26 7.33
N PHE A 117 8.57 -11.55 6.47
CA PHE A 117 7.95 -10.55 5.61
C PHE A 117 6.43 -10.72 5.55
N ASN A 118 5.75 -9.64 5.21
CA ASN A 118 4.36 -9.64 4.79
C ASN A 118 4.19 -8.67 3.63
N LEU A 119 3.12 -8.84 2.86
CA LEU A 119 2.78 -7.97 1.75
C LEU A 119 1.55 -7.15 2.09
N LYS A 120 1.50 -5.93 1.56
CA LYS A 120 0.33 -5.06 1.59
C LYS A 120 0.07 -4.54 0.17
N LEU A 121 -1.04 -4.94 -0.42
CA LEU A 121 -1.52 -4.43 -1.71
C LEU A 121 -2.47 -3.27 -1.43
N GLU A 122 -2.14 -2.07 -1.88
CA GLU A 122 -2.97 -0.87 -1.71
C GLU A 122 -3.53 -0.40 -3.03
N ALA A 123 -4.80 -0.02 -3.05
CA ALA A 123 -5.45 0.52 -4.22
C ALA A 123 -6.54 1.52 -3.86
N THR A 124 -6.99 2.26 -4.86
CA THR A 124 -8.10 3.20 -4.74
C THR A 124 -9.22 2.68 -5.62
N TYR A 125 -10.38 2.45 -5.01
CA TYR A 125 -11.59 2.05 -5.69
C TYR A 125 -12.54 3.23 -5.80
N ASN A 126 -13.45 3.25 -6.76
CA ASN A 126 -14.51 4.24 -6.86
C ASN A 126 -15.81 3.60 -7.36
N ILE A 127 -16.95 4.25 -7.11
CA ILE A 127 -18.21 3.86 -7.73
C ILE A 127 -18.34 4.66 -9.03
N PRO A 128 -18.49 4.02 -10.20
CA PRO A 128 -18.66 4.72 -11.46
C PRO A 128 -19.82 5.73 -11.40
N ASN A 129 -19.60 6.94 -11.92
CA ASN A 129 -20.58 8.03 -11.99
C ASN A 129 -21.10 8.53 -10.63
N VAL A 130 -20.42 8.23 -9.53
CA VAL A 130 -20.73 8.80 -8.21
C VAL A 130 -19.56 9.67 -7.77
N GLU A 131 -19.79 10.97 -7.67
CA GLU A 131 -18.79 11.92 -7.19
C GLU A 131 -18.38 11.59 -5.75
N TYR A 132 -17.10 11.83 -5.44
CA TYR A 132 -16.51 11.61 -4.11
C TYR A 132 -16.66 10.18 -3.56
N SER A 133 -16.81 9.19 -4.45
CA SER A 133 -16.91 7.78 -4.10
C SER A 133 -15.55 7.08 -3.98
N SER A 134 -14.44 7.80 -4.05
CA SER A 134 -13.11 7.19 -3.96
C SER A 134 -12.84 6.61 -2.58
N GLU A 135 -12.48 5.34 -2.53
CA GLU A 135 -12.16 4.61 -1.31
C GLU A 135 -10.80 3.91 -1.42
N ASN A 136 -9.86 4.28 -0.55
CA ASN A 136 -8.62 3.56 -0.36
C ASN A 136 -8.88 2.23 0.37
N ARG A 137 -8.41 1.15 -0.24
CA ARG A 137 -8.44 -0.20 0.33
C ARG A 137 -7.04 -0.81 0.32
N ALA A 138 -6.82 -1.72 1.26
CA ALA A 138 -5.58 -2.47 1.33
C ALA A 138 -5.83 -3.92 1.78
N PHE A 139 -5.19 -4.85 1.08
CA PHE A 139 -5.18 -6.28 1.39
C PHE A 139 -3.81 -6.67 1.94
N LYS A 140 -3.76 -7.58 2.91
CA LYS A 140 -2.52 -7.87 3.65
C LYS A 140 -2.32 -9.36 3.84
N THR A 141 -1.11 -9.82 3.61
CA THR A 141 -0.76 -11.19 3.97
C THR A 141 -0.36 -11.31 5.44
N SER A 142 -0.46 -12.52 5.97
CA SER A 142 0.11 -12.86 7.27
C SER A 142 1.63 -12.92 7.14
N VAL A 143 2.34 -12.64 8.23
CA VAL A 143 3.80 -12.70 8.28
C VAL A 143 4.27 -14.13 7.98
N ARG A 144 5.25 -14.26 7.09
CA ARG A 144 5.91 -15.52 6.74
C ARG A 144 7.42 -15.42 6.86
N ALA A 145 8.04 -16.50 7.32
CA ALA A 145 9.49 -16.62 7.40
C ALA A 145 10.06 -17.09 6.06
N VAL A 146 11.25 -16.59 5.71
CA VAL A 146 12.02 -16.99 4.54
C VAL A 146 13.46 -17.25 4.99
N PHE A 147 13.96 -18.44 4.65
CA PHE A 147 15.32 -18.88 4.91
C PHE A 147 16.08 -19.04 3.58
N CYS A 148 17.40 -19.24 3.65
CA CYS A 148 18.26 -19.30 2.47
C CYS A 148 17.98 -20.50 1.54
N ASP A 149 17.43 -21.58 2.10
CA ASP A 149 17.11 -22.86 1.46
C ASP A 149 15.61 -23.03 1.15
N THR A 150 14.78 -22.04 1.47
CA THR A 150 13.33 -22.14 1.28
C THR A 150 12.90 -21.90 -0.15
N GLY A 151 11.80 -22.53 -0.56
CA GLY A 151 11.05 -22.21 -1.77
C GLY A 151 10.45 -20.80 -1.75
N VAL A 152 11.28 -19.78 -1.98
CA VAL A 152 10.85 -18.35 -1.95
C VAL A 152 9.80 -18.08 -3.02
N HIS A 153 9.89 -18.76 -4.16
CA HIS A 153 8.95 -18.58 -5.26
C HIS A 153 7.54 -19.02 -4.86
N GLU A 154 7.43 -20.21 -4.27
CA GLU A 154 6.19 -20.81 -3.78
C GLU A 154 5.58 -19.95 -2.66
N ILE A 155 6.42 -19.45 -1.74
CA ILE A 155 5.96 -18.55 -0.67
C ILE A 155 5.38 -17.24 -1.24
N VAL A 156 5.99 -16.68 -2.29
CA VAL A 156 5.47 -15.48 -2.97
C VAL A 156 4.17 -15.80 -3.70
N GLU A 157 4.07 -16.94 -4.38
CA GLU A 157 2.84 -17.37 -5.05
C GLU A 157 1.66 -17.54 -4.08
N GLU A 158 1.88 -18.22 -2.95
CA GLU A 158 0.87 -18.37 -1.91
C GLU A 158 0.45 -17.02 -1.33
N SER A 159 1.41 -16.10 -1.18
CA SER A 159 1.15 -14.74 -0.70
C SER A 159 0.29 -13.95 -1.70
N PHE A 160 0.57 -14.07 -3.00
CA PHE A 160 -0.22 -13.45 -4.06
C PHE A 160 -1.62 -14.05 -4.15
N ALA A 161 -1.74 -15.39 -4.09
CA ALA A 161 -3.03 -16.06 -4.07
C ALA A 161 -3.91 -15.59 -2.89
N LYS A 162 -3.31 -15.37 -1.71
CA LYS A 162 -4.02 -14.79 -0.57
C LYS A 162 -4.51 -13.36 -0.83
N LEU A 163 -3.68 -12.49 -1.42
CA LEU A 163 -4.09 -11.13 -1.78
C LEU A 163 -5.25 -11.14 -2.79
N MET A 164 -5.17 -11.99 -3.81
CA MET A 164 -6.23 -12.13 -4.81
C MET A 164 -7.54 -12.66 -4.21
N LYS A 165 -7.45 -13.58 -3.25
CA LYS A 165 -8.63 -14.07 -2.54
C LYS A 165 -9.30 -12.95 -1.73
N GLU A 166 -8.52 -12.18 -0.96
CA GLU A 166 -9.05 -11.05 -0.17
C GLU A 166 -9.68 -9.97 -1.07
N GLU A 167 -9.10 -9.71 -2.24
CA GLU A 167 -9.63 -8.78 -3.23
C GLU A 167 -10.94 -9.29 -3.84
N ALA A 168 -10.99 -10.56 -4.27
CA ALA A 168 -12.20 -11.15 -4.84
C ALA A 168 -13.36 -11.21 -3.81
N GLU A 169 -13.06 -11.49 -2.55
CA GLU A 169 -14.03 -11.43 -1.44
C GLU A 169 -14.55 -10.00 -1.20
N TYR A 170 -13.72 -8.98 -1.47
CA TYR A 170 -14.15 -7.58 -1.39
C TYR A 170 -15.03 -7.19 -2.59
N ALA A 171 -14.62 -7.54 -3.80
CA ALA A 171 -15.35 -7.24 -5.03
C ALA A 171 -16.72 -7.94 -5.09
N SER A 172 -16.81 -9.20 -4.62
CA SER A 172 -18.03 -10.01 -4.65
C SER A 172 -19.12 -9.56 -3.67
N LYS A 173 -18.82 -8.71 -2.69
CA LYS A 173 -19.80 -8.21 -1.70
C LYS A 173 -20.81 -7.20 -2.26
N GLY A 174 -20.88 -7.04 -3.59
CA GLY A 174 -21.85 -6.15 -4.23
C GLY A 174 -21.64 -4.68 -3.85
N SER A 175 -20.41 -4.28 -3.53
CA SER A 175 -20.11 -2.96 -2.99
C SER A 175 -20.34 -1.83 -4.02
N GLY A 176 -20.41 -2.16 -5.32
CA GLY A 176 -20.54 -1.21 -6.42
C GLY A 176 -19.23 -0.48 -6.77
N PHE A 177 -18.14 -0.80 -6.06
CA PHE A 177 -16.83 -0.20 -6.26
C PHE A 177 -16.02 -0.95 -7.33
N THR A 178 -15.46 -0.22 -8.27
CA THR A 178 -14.51 -0.69 -9.28
C THR A 178 -13.12 -0.10 -9.02
N LEU A 179 -12.08 -0.78 -9.51
CA LEU A 179 -10.72 -0.24 -9.45
C LEU A 179 -10.61 1.00 -10.36
N HIS A 180 -10.04 2.09 -9.82
CA HIS A 180 -9.77 3.32 -10.56
C HIS A 180 -8.44 3.26 -11.30
#